data_AF-A0A7L1HZF0-F1
#
_entry.id   AF-A0A7L1HZF0-F1
#
_cell.length_a   1.000
_cell.length_b   1.000
_cell.length_c   1.000
_cell.angle_alpha   90.00
_cell.angle_beta   90.00
_cell.angle_gamma   90.00
#
_symmetry.space_group_name_H-M   'P 1'
#
loop_
_entity.id
_entity.type
_entity.pdbx_description
1 polymer ?
#
loop_
_entity_poly.entity_id
_entity_poly.type
_entity_poly.pdbx_seq_one_letter_code
_entity_poly.pdbx_strand_id
1 'polypeptide(L)'
;MKQFMAMLNRNKNKDPPPARLLELAGQLCQDLQSSSPSLEKLVEAVMGCKHRMYFLTNIHVVRACVFVHIRKRQHDAACRLLEHCKAEEKEELVRLWHEIHYQRVMEKHHTDFLTPLQKFRCRKRNPPPISLCPEGLKNRNYPDEVRQQLHRFAAEVTTNPNKEQREGLARDMNLQPTQVYNWFANYRRRQKS
;
A
#
# COMPACT_ATOMS: atom_id res chain seq x y z
N MET A 1 -24.86 10.11 -13.35
CA MET A 1 -24.93 8.73 -13.89
C MET A 1 -25.55 8.60 -15.29
N LYS A 2 -26.82 8.98 -15.53
CA LYS A 2 -27.49 8.81 -16.86
C LYS A 2 -26.72 9.45 -18.03
N GLN A 3 -26.27 10.69 -17.85
CA GLN A 3 -25.47 11.42 -18.85
C GLN A 3 -24.16 10.70 -19.19
N PHE A 4 -23.45 10.18 -18.17
CA PHE A 4 -22.24 9.41 -18.37
C PHE A 4 -22.48 8.15 -19.19
N MET A 5 -23.52 7.36 -18.87
CA MET A 5 -23.83 6.14 -19.63
C MET A 5 -24.15 6.44 -21.09
N ALA A 6 -24.89 7.53 -21.36
CA ALA A 6 -25.15 7.98 -22.72
C ALA A 6 -23.85 8.39 -23.45
N MET A 7 -22.95 9.11 -22.78
CA MET A 7 -21.65 9.49 -23.34
C MET A 7 -20.74 8.28 -23.58
N LEU A 8 -20.71 7.31 -22.67
CA LEU A 8 -19.94 6.07 -22.80
C LEU A 8 -20.40 5.29 -24.03
N ASN A 9 -21.72 5.11 -24.20
CA ASN A 9 -22.28 4.40 -25.36
C ASN A 9 -22.04 5.15 -26.67
N ARG A 10 -22.20 6.48 -26.69
CA ARG A 10 -21.95 7.32 -27.89
C ARG A 10 -20.49 7.26 -28.35
N ASN A 11 -19.54 7.04 -27.44
CA ASN A 11 -18.12 7.02 -27.74
C ASN A 11 -17.51 5.60 -27.67
N LYS A 12 -18.34 4.55 -27.73
CA LYS A 12 -17.91 3.14 -27.60
C LYS A 12 -16.86 2.67 -28.60
N ASN A 13 -16.73 3.37 -29.74
CA ASN A 13 -15.78 3.05 -30.81
C ASN A 13 -14.69 4.12 -31.00
N LYS A 14 -14.69 5.20 -30.21
CA LYS A 14 -13.68 6.26 -30.33
C LYS A 14 -12.46 5.92 -29.49
N ASP A 15 -11.31 5.89 -30.13
CA ASP A 15 -10.03 5.55 -29.52
C ASP A 15 -8.98 6.62 -29.90
N PRO A 16 -8.46 7.41 -28.94
CA PRO A 16 -8.77 7.38 -27.51
C PRO A 16 -10.19 7.92 -27.20
N PRO A 17 -10.78 7.53 -26.05
CA PRO A 17 -12.01 8.15 -25.56
C PRO A 17 -11.85 9.67 -25.34
N PRO A 18 -12.92 10.47 -25.49
CA PRO A 18 -12.83 11.90 -25.20
C PRO A 18 -12.38 12.18 -23.76
N ALA A 19 -11.47 13.12 -23.55
CA ALA A 19 -10.96 13.49 -22.22
C ALA A 19 -12.08 13.79 -21.22
N ARG A 20 -13.10 14.55 -21.64
CA ARG A 20 -14.30 14.86 -20.84
C ARG A 20 -15.02 13.61 -20.32
N LEU A 21 -15.00 12.50 -21.05
CA LEU A 21 -15.59 11.23 -20.59
C LEU A 21 -14.75 10.61 -19.46
N LEU A 22 -13.42 10.66 -19.59
CA LEU A 22 -12.49 10.15 -18.57
C LEU A 22 -12.56 11.00 -17.28
N GLU A 23 -12.58 12.32 -17.42
CA GLU A 23 -12.75 13.26 -16.30
C GLU A 23 -14.07 13.03 -15.57
N LEU A 24 -15.18 12.88 -16.32
CA LEU A 24 -16.48 12.62 -15.73
C LEU A 24 -16.54 11.28 -14.98
N ALA A 25 -15.84 10.23 -15.47
CA ALA A 25 -15.72 8.99 -14.72
C ALA A 25 -14.98 9.19 -13.40
N GLY A 26 -13.86 9.91 -13.41
CA GLY A 26 -13.10 10.26 -12.21
C GLY A 26 -13.94 11.00 -11.18
N GLN A 27 -14.65 12.05 -11.61
CA GLN A 27 -15.53 12.85 -10.77
C GLN A 27 -16.65 12.00 -10.16
N LEU A 28 -17.34 11.19 -10.97
CA LEU A 28 -18.41 10.33 -10.47
C LEU A 28 -17.89 9.28 -9.48
N CYS A 29 -16.70 8.71 -9.71
CA CYS A 29 -16.05 7.79 -8.78
C CYS A 29 -15.63 8.47 -7.47
N GLN A 30 -15.33 9.76 -7.50
CA GLN A 30 -15.01 10.55 -6.31
C GLN A 30 -16.26 10.92 -5.50
N ASP A 31 -17.33 11.33 -6.19
CA ASP A 31 -18.58 11.80 -5.57
C ASP A 31 -19.41 10.66 -4.99
N LEU A 32 -19.35 9.48 -5.60
CA LEU A 32 -20.09 8.32 -5.15
C LEU A 32 -19.41 7.68 -3.94
N GLN A 33 -20.18 7.47 -2.87
CA GLN A 33 -19.69 6.76 -1.68
C GLN A 33 -19.30 5.31 -2.02
N SER A 34 -18.29 4.80 -1.31
CA SER A 34 -17.70 3.46 -1.47
C SER A 34 -18.71 2.30 -1.35
N SER A 35 -19.86 2.53 -0.70
CA SER A 35 -20.89 1.52 -0.45
C SER A 35 -22.16 1.68 -1.30
N SER A 36 -22.16 2.57 -2.30
CA SER A 36 -23.37 2.82 -3.09
C SER A 36 -23.54 1.83 -4.25
N PRO A 37 -24.76 1.29 -4.51
CA PRO A 37 -25.04 0.47 -5.69
C PRO A 37 -24.76 1.20 -7.02
N SER A 38 -24.83 2.54 -6.99
CA SER A 38 -24.47 3.40 -8.12
C SER A 38 -22.99 3.31 -8.48
N LEU A 39 -22.10 3.20 -7.49
CA LEU A 39 -20.66 3.03 -7.71
C LEU A 39 -20.36 1.69 -8.39
N GLU A 40 -21.04 0.62 -7.99
CA GLU A 40 -20.89 -0.69 -8.64
C GLU A 40 -21.26 -0.63 -10.11
N LYS A 41 -22.44 -0.06 -10.41
CA LYS A 41 -22.92 0.09 -11.78
C LYS A 41 -21.96 0.93 -12.63
N LEU A 42 -21.37 1.97 -12.04
CA LEU A 42 -20.36 2.79 -12.70
C LEU A 42 -19.09 1.98 -12.99
N VAL A 43 -18.54 1.28 -11.99
CA VAL A 43 -17.35 0.44 -12.12
C VAL A 43 -17.58 -0.67 -13.15
N GLU A 44 -18.73 -1.34 -13.12
CA GLU A 44 -19.08 -2.37 -14.10
C GLU A 44 -19.14 -1.82 -15.53
N ALA A 45 -19.73 -0.63 -15.71
CA ALA A 45 -19.76 0.01 -17.03
C ALA A 45 -18.37 0.42 -17.52
N VAL A 46 -17.53 0.98 -16.63
CA VAL A 46 -16.16 1.39 -16.95
C VAL A 46 -15.28 0.18 -17.28
N MET A 47 -15.35 -0.88 -16.47
CA MET A 47 -14.52 -2.07 -16.63
C MET A 47 -14.99 -2.99 -17.76
N GLY A 48 -16.28 -2.94 -18.10
CA GLY A 48 -16.88 -3.69 -19.21
C GLY A 48 -16.67 -3.06 -20.59
N CYS A 49 -16.13 -1.85 -20.68
CA CYS A 49 -15.90 -1.19 -21.97
C CYS A 49 -14.52 -1.53 -22.58
N LYS A 50 -14.40 -1.41 -23.92
CA LYS A 50 -13.15 -1.65 -24.66
C LYS A 50 -12.00 -0.76 -24.17
N HIS A 51 -12.32 0.45 -23.73
CA HIS A 51 -11.34 1.49 -23.37
C HIS A 51 -10.97 1.50 -21.88
N ARG A 52 -11.24 0.43 -21.13
CA ARG A 52 -10.98 0.32 -19.68
C ARG A 52 -9.58 0.80 -19.26
N MET A 53 -8.56 0.57 -20.09
CA MET A 53 -7.18 0.98 -19.77
C MET A 53 -7.00 2.50 -19.70
N TYR A 54 -7.78 3.28 -20.46
CA TYR A 54 -7.77 4.74 -20.37
C TYR A 54 -8.42 5.25 -19.09
N PHE A 55 -9.41 4.52 -18.55
CA PHE A 55 -10.01 4.89 -17.28
C PHE A 55 -9.11 4.54 -16.08
N LEU A 56 -8.31 3.48 -16.20
CA LEU A 56 -7.33 3.07 -15.18
C LEU A 56 -6.06 3.95 -15.14
N THR A 57 -6.04 5.08 -15.85
CA THR A 57 -5.05 6.15 -15.63
C THR A 57 -5.49 7.11 -14.52
N ASN A 58 -6.79 7.13 -14.16
CA ASN A 58 -7.33 8.02 -13.15
C ASN A 58 -7.40 7.32 -11.79
N ILE A 59 -6.73 7.87 -10.77
CA ILE A 59 -6.67 7.27 -9.43
C ILE A 59 -8.03 7.08 -8.76
N HIS A 60 -9.00 7.98 -8.99
CA HIS A 60 -10.33 7.86 -8.39
C HIS A 60 -11.09 6.67 -8.97
N VAL A 61 -10.94 6.41 -10.27
CA VAL A 61 -11.50 5.22 -10.91
C VAL A 61 -10.80 3.96 -10.39
N VAL A 62 -9.47 3.95 -10.30
CA VAL A 62 -8.71 2.81 -9.76
C VAL A 62 -9.17 2.49 -8.34
N ARG A 63 -9.25 3.51 -7.47
CA ARG A 63 -9.73 3.40 -6.09
C ARG A 63 -11.15 2.84 -6.01
N ALA A 64 -12.07 3.36 -6.82
CA ALA A 64 -13.44 2.86 -6.90
C ALA A 64 -13.48 1.37 -7.28
N CYS A 65 -12.71 0.97 -8.30
CA CYS A 65 -12.64 -0.43 -8.73
C CYS A 65 -12.09 -1.35 -7.63
N VAL A 66 -11.02 -0.91 -6.94
CA VAL A 66 -10.44 -1.65 -5.80
C VAL A 66 -11.47 -1.85 -4.69
N PHE A 67 -12.19 -0.79 -4.29
CA PHE A 67 -13.20 -0.91 -3.24
C PHE A 67 -14.38 -1.81 -3.63
N VAL A 68 -14.83 -1.74 -4.89
CA VAL A 68 -15.88 -2.65 -5.38
C VAL A 68 -15.40 -4.10 -5.33
N HIS A 69 -14.16 -4.38 -5.74
CA HIS A 69 -13.59 -5.73 -5.64
C HIS A 69 -13.42 -6.22 -4.20
N ILE A 70 -12.91 -5.38 -3.29
CA ILE A 70 -12.79 -5.70 -1.85
C ILE A 70 -14.16 -6.13 -1.28
N ARG A 71 -15.21 -5.35 -1.54
CA ARG A 71 -16.56 -5.64 -1.04
C ARG A 71 -17.13 -6.94 -1.64
N LYS A 72 -16.80 -7.24 -2.90
CA LYS A 72 -17.14 -8.52 -3.54
C LYS A 72 -16.22 -9.67 -3.09
N ARG A 73 -15.29 -9.44 -2.14
CA ARG A 73 -14.27 -10.40 -1.67
C ARG A 73 -13.35 -10.91 -2.77
N GLN A 74 -13.16 -10.11 -3.82
CA GLN A 74 -12.35 -10.42 -4.99
C GLN A 74 -10.94 -9.83 -4.85
N HIS A 75 -10.25 -10.15 -3.76
CA HIS A 75 -8.94 -9.57 -3.43
C HIS A 75 -7.90 -9.77 -4.53
N ASP A 76 -7.85 -10.96 -5.13
CA ASP A 76 -6.88 -11.25 -6.21
C ASP A 76 -7.19 -10.44 -7.48
N ALA A 77 -8.46 -10.12 -7.75
CA ALA A 77 -8.81 -9.25 -8.87
C ALA A 77 -8.40 -7.80 -8.61
N ALA A 78 -8.54 -7.33 -7.36
CA ALA A 78 -8.07 -6.00 -6.95
C ALA A 78 -6.54 -5.87 -7.07
N CYS A 79 -5.78 -6.88 -6.64
CA CYS A 79 -4.32 -6.91 -6.80
C CYS A 79 -3.94 -6.85 -8.29
N ARG A 80 -4.53 -7.72 -9.13
CA ARG A 80 -4.28 -7.71 -10.58
C ARG A 80 -4.62 -6.37 -11.23
N LEU A 81 -5.69 -5.71 -10.80
CA LEU A 81 -6.05 -4.39 -11.30
C LEU A 81 -4.98 -3.35 -10.98
N LEU A 82 -4.47 -3.31 -9.75
CA LEU A 82 -3.40 -2.39 -9.36
C LEU A 82 -2.10 -2.65 -10.12
N GLU A 83 -1.73 -3.92 -10.34
CA GLU A 83 -0.52 -4.30 -11.07
C GLU A 83 -0.47 -3.77 -12.50
N HIS A 84 -1.64 -3.63 -13.15
CA HIS A 84 -1.77 -3.26 -14.56
C HIS A 84 -2.34 -1.85 -14.79
N CYS A 85 -2.68 -1.12 -13.72
CA CYS A 85 -3.17 0.25 -13.86
C CYS A 85 -2.06 1.20 -14.30
N LYS A 86 -2.45 2.34 -14.88
CA LYS A 86 -1.53 3.35 -15.40
C LYS A 86 -1.63 4.68 -14.64
N ALA A 87 -2.23 4.67 -13.46
CA ALA A 87 -2.28 5.85 -12.60
C ALA A 87 -0.87 6.21 -12.10
N GLU A 88 -0.63 7.51 -11.96
CA GLU A 88 0.71 8.06 -11.66
C GLU A 88 0.94 8.21 -10.15
N GLU A 89 -0.11 8.23 -9.35
CA GLU A 89 -0.11 8.45 -7.91
C GLU A 89 0.38 7.22 -7.14
N LYS A 90 1.68 6.92 -7.26
CA LYS A 90 2.33 5.71 -6.71
C LYS A 90 2.08 5.52 -5.22
N GLU A 91 2.13 6.58 -4.43
CA GLU A 91 1.87 6.50 -2.98
C GLU A 91 0.46 5.99 -2.67
N GLU A 92 -0.54 6.45 -3.42
CA GLU A 92 -1.93 6.03 -3.22
C GLU A 92 -2.14 4.60 -3.70
N LEU A 93 -1.53 4.20 -4.82
CA LEU A 93 -1.58 2.82 -5.28
C LEU A 93 -0.96 1.84 -4.26
N VAL A 94 0.15 2.22 -3.63
CA VAL A 94 0.77 1.43 -2.55
C VAL A 94 -0.14 1.38 -1.32
N ARG A 95 -0.87 2.45 -0.99
CA ARG A 95 -1.88 2.42 0.08
C ARG A 95 -3.02 1.46 -0.24
N LEU A 96 -3.53 1.48 -1.47
CA LEU A 96 -4.58 0.56 -1.92
C LEU A 96 -4.12 -0.90 -1.88
N TRP A 97 -2.88 -1.18 -2.29
CA TRP A 97 -2.28 -2.51 -2.17
C TRP A 97 -2.31 -3.02 -0.72
N HIS A 98 -1.85 -2.17 0.21
CA HIS A 98 -1.88 -2.51 1.63
C HIS A 98 -3.31 -2.73 2.15
N GLU A 99 -4.27 -1.92 1.71
CA GLU A 99 -5.67 -2.04 2.12
C GLU A 99 -6.28 -3.37 1.68
N ILE A 100 -6.07 -3.81 0.43
CA ILE A 100 -6.52 -5.13 -0.05
C ILE A 100 -6.01 -6.24 0.86
N HIS A 101 -4.71 -6.22 1.20
CA HIS A 101 -4.12 -7.24 2.06
C HIS A 101 -4.58 -7.14 3.52
N TYR A 102 -4.86 -5.94 4.03
CA TYR A 102 -5.46 -5.80 5.36
C TYR A 102 -6.86 -6.42 5.39
N GLN A 103 -7.71 -6.11 4.40
CA GLN A 103 -9.05 -6.66 4.28
C GLN A 103 -9.02 -8.19 4.21
N ARG A 104 -8.12 -8.76 3.38
CA ARG A 104 -7.92 -10.21 3.29
C ARG A 104 -7.53 -10.86 4.63
N VAL A 105 -6.67 -10.20 5.42
CA VAL A 105 -6.25 -10.70 6.74
C VAL A 105 -7.38 -10.56 7.77
N MET A 106 -8.10 -9.44 7.75
CA MET A 106 -9.27 -9.19 8.59
C MET A 106 -10.36 -10.23 8.37
N GLU A 107 -10.67 -10.54 7.11
CA GLU A 107 -11.60 -11.60 6.75
C GLU A 107 -11.14 -12.98 7.26
N LYS A 108 -9.87 -13.33 7.03
CA LYS A 108 -9.32 -14.62 7.49
C LYS A 108 -9.41 -14.79 9.01
N HIS A 109 -9.25 -13.71 9.76
CA HIS A 109 -9.27 -13.72 11.23
C HIS A 109 -10.62 -13.33 11.82
N HIS A 110 -11.65 -13.10 11.00
CA HIS A 110 -12.98 -12.66 11.43
C HIS A 110 -12.92 -11.45 12.38
N THR A 111 -12.16 -10.43 12.00
CA THR A 111 -11.98 -9.20 12.80
C THR A 111 -12.09 -7.97 11.93
N ASP A 112 -12.65 -6.90 12.47
CA ASP A 112 -12.84 -5.63 11.75
C ASP A 112 -11.64 -4.67 11.89
N PHE A 113 -10.59 -5.09 12.63
CA PHE A 113 -9.42 -4.25 12.87
C PHE A 113 -8.12 -5.04 12.96
N LEU A 114 -7.03 -4.44 12.48
CA LEU A 114 -5.67 -4.93 12.67
C LEU A 114 -4.86 -3.96 13.52
N THR A 115 -4.22 -4.49 14.57
CA THR A 115 -3.23 -3.76 15.36
C THR A 115 -2.08 -3.25 14.49
N PRO A 116 -1.35 -2.19 14.92
CA PRO A 116 -0.18 -1.70 14.18
C PRO A 116 0.86 -2.79 13.86
N LEU A 117 1.07 -3.73 14.79
CA LEU A 117 1.97 -4.86 14.59
C LEU A 117 1.46 -5.85 13.53
N GLN A 118 0.16 -6.16 13.53
CA GLN A 118 -0.45 -6.99 12.49
C GLN A 118 -0.37 -6.33 11.11
N LYS A 119 -0.69 -5.03 11.01
CA LYS A 119 -0.53 -4.27 9.75
C LYS A 119 0.92 -4.29 9.28
N PHE A 120 1.88 -4.09 10.18
CA PHE A 120 3.30 -4.19 9.86
C PHE A 120 3.68 -5.58 9.31
N ARG A 121 3.27 -6.66 10.00
CA ARG A 121 3.53 -8.04 9.55
C ARG A 121 2.86 -8.32 8.21
N CYS A 122 1.65 -7.80 7.99
CA CYS A 122 0.92 -7.95 6.73
C CYS A 122 1.68 -7.30 5.56
N ARG A 123 2.13 -6.04 5.71
CA ARG A 123 2.95 -5.36 4.70
C ARG A 123 4.26 -6.09 4.42
N LYS A 124 4.90 -6.62 5.47
CA LYS A 124 6.16 -7.37 5.32
C LYS A 124 5.97 -8.67 4.52
N ARG A 125 4.84 -9.35 4.70
CA ARG A 125 4.53 -10.60 3.97
C ARG A 125 4.04 -10.35 2.54
N ASN A 126 3.42 -9.19 2.30
CA ASN A 126 2.80 -8.84 1.02
C ASN A 126 3.39 -7.51 0.51
N PRO A 127 4.68 -7.49 0.12
CA PRO A 127 5.28 -6.27 -0.42
C PRO A 127 4.56 -5.84 -1.70
N PRO A 128 4.42 -4.52 -1.96
CA PRO A 128 3.91 -4.04 -3.25
C PRO A 128 4.78 -4.56 -4.40
N PRO A 129 4.19 -4.88 -5.56
CA PRO A 129 4.92 -5.29 -6.74
C PRO A 129 5.73 -4.13 -7.33
N ILE A 130 6.74 -4.46 -8.13
CA ILE A 130 7.66 -3.51 -8.78
C ILE A 130 6.91 -2.48 -9.64
N SER A 131 5.76 -2.85 -10.24
CA SER A 131 4.92 -1.93 -11.02
C SER A 131 4.35 -0.76 -10.19
N LEU A 132 4.16 -0.97 -8.88
CA LEU A 132 3.68 0.04 -7.95
C LEU A 132 4.82 0.75 -7.20
N CYS A 133 5.92 0.05 -6.95
CA CYS A 133 7.08 0.56 -6.22
C CYS A 133 8.39 0.10 -6.88
N PRO A 134 8.86 0.79 -7.93
CA PRO A 134 10.06 0.39 -8.69
C PRO A 134 11.33 0.35 -7.85
N GLU A 135 11.48 1.29 -6.92
CA GLU A 135 12.63 1.38 -6.01
C GLU A 135 12.60 0.29 -4.92
N GLY A 136 11.51 -0.48 -4.87
CA GLY A 136 11.24 -1.45 -3.82
C GLY A 136 10.97 -0.81 -2.45
N LEU A 137 10.59 -1.64 -1.49
CA LEU A 137 10.45 -1.18 -0.11
C LEU A 137 11.84 -0.83 0.44
N LYS A 138 12.00 0.41 0.93
CA LYS A 138 13.23 0.85 1.62
C LYS A 138 13.67 -0.21 2.63
N ASN A 139 14.94 -0.63 2.52
CA ASN A 139 15.54 -1.55 3.46
C ASN A 139 15.52 -0.91 4.86
N ARG A 140 14.83 -1.56 5.81
CA ARG A 140 14.71 -1.07 7.19
C ARG A 140 15.84 -1.55 8.10
N ASN A 141 16.72 -2.40 7.59
CA ASN A 141 17.88 -2.85 8.34
C ASN A 141 18.94 -1.75 8.35
N TYR A 142 19.69 -1.68 9.44
CA TYR A 142 20.87 -0.83 9.49
C TYR A 142 21.90 -1.28 8.46
N PRO A 143 22.72 -0.33 7.95
CA PRO A 143 23.91 -0.66 7.18
C PRO A 143 24.80 -1.66 7.91
N ASP A 144 25.54 -2.45 7.16
CA ASP A 144 26.34 -3.56 7.68
C ASP A 144 27.36 -3.10 8.73
N GLU A 145 27.99 -1.95 8.50
CA GLU A 145 28.93 -1.32 9.42
C GLU A 145 28.29 -1.00 10.78
N VAL A 146 27.11 -0.37 10.77
CA VAL A 146 26.33 -0.07 11.99
C VAL A 146 25.95 -1.36 12.72
N ARG A 147 25.54 -2.41 11.98
CA ARG A 147 25.23 -3.71 12.57
C ARG A 147 26.46 -4.32 13.24
N GLN A 148 27.61 -4.30 12.57
CA GLN A 148 28.87 -4.84 13.09
C GLN A 148 29.31 -4.10 14.36
N GLN A 149 29.25 -2.77 14.37
CA GLN A 149 29.60 -1.96 15.54
C GLN A 149 28.69 -2.24 16.74
N LEU A 150 27.38 -2.31 16.53
CA LEU A 150 26.43 -2.67 17.60
C LEU A 150 26.69 -4.08 18.16
N HIS A 151 26.98 -5.05 17.28
CA HIS A 151 27.34 -6.40 17.69
C HIS A 151 28.67 -6.44 18.46
N ARG A 152 29.68 -5.73 17.98
CA ARG A 152 30.99 -5.61 18.64
C ARG A 152 30.84 -5.05 20.06
N PHE A 153 30.14 -3.92 20.20
CA PHE A 153 29.89 -3.32 21.50
C PHE A 153 29.13 -4.27 22.45
N ALA A 154 28.13 -4.99 21.93
CA ALA A 154 27.36 -5.96 22.72
C ALA A 154 28.22 -7.12 23.23
N ALA A 155 29.22 -7.56 22.44
CA ALA A 155 30.10 -8.67 22.77
C ALA A 155 31.26 -8.24 23.69
N GLU A 156 31.86 -7.09 23.43
CA GLU A 156 33.09 -6.63 24.09
C GLU A 156 32.83 -5.76 25.31
N VAL A 157 31.70 -5.04 25.36
CA VAL A 157 31.43 -4.04 26.41
C VAL A 157 30.24 -4.44 27.27
N THR A 158 29.02 -4.37 26.72
CA THR A 158 27.81 -4.72 27.48
C THR A 158 26.58 -4.88 26.59
N THR A 159 25.66 -5.77 27.00
CA THR A 159 24.33 -5.90 26.39
C THR A 159 23.30 -4.92 26.97
N ASN A 160 23.66 -4.18 28.02
CA ASN A 160 22.79 -3.21 28.72
C ASN A 160 23.45 -1.82 28.80
N PRO A 161 23.65 -1.13 27.66
CA PRO A 161 24.28 0.18 27.66
C PRO A 161 23.46 1.20 28.47
N ASN A 162 24.16 2.00 29.28
CA ASN A 162 23.59 3.10 30.04
C ASN A 162 23.22 4.28 29.13
N LYS A 163 22.69 5.38 29.68
CA LYS A 163 22.24 6.54 28.88
C LYS A 163 23.38 7.14 28.05
N GLU A 164 24.52 7.41 28.68
CA GLU A 164 25.68 8.03 28.05
C GLU A 164 26.28 7.15 26.94
N GLN A 165 26.42 5.84 27.18
CA GLN A 165 26.87 4.88 26.18
C GLN A 165 25.94 4.83 24.97
N ARG A 166 24.61 4.88 25.19
CA ARG A 166 23.64 4.91 24.09
C ARG A 166 23.74 6.19 23.27
N GLU A 167 23.96 7.33 23.93
CA GLU A 167 24.12 8.62 23.27
C GLU A 167 25.44 8.70 22.49
N GLY A 168 26.54 8.14 23.03
CA GLY A 168 27.81 7.98 22.31
C GLY A 168 27.65 7.15 21.04
N LEU A 169 27.16 5.91 21.18
CA LEU A 169 26.88 5.02 20.06
C LEU A 169 25.96 5.64 19.00
N ALA A 170 24.92 6.36 19.44
CA ALA A 170 24.01 7.04 18.55
C ALA A 170 24.71 8.12 17.71
N ARG A 171 25.60 8.92 18.32
CA ARG A 171 26.40 9.92 17.59
C ARG A 171 27.36 9.26 16.59
N ASP A 172 28.09 8.23 17.03
CA ASP A 172 29.12 7.59 16.20
C ASP A 172 28.53 6.91 14.95
N MET A 173 27.33 6.34 15.07
CA MET A 173 26.64 5.63 13.99
C MET A 173 25.60 6.46 13.23
N ASN A 174 25.49 7.76 13.54
CA ASN A 174 24.43 8.64 13.02
C ASN A 174 23.01 8.04 13.20
N LEU A 175 22.75 7.51 14.38
CA LEU A 175 21.47 6.96 14.80
C LEU A 175 20.82 7.86 15.87
N GLN A 176 19.53 7.64 16.09
CA GLN A 176 18.83 8.19 17.25
C GLN A 176 19.10 7.32 18.49
N PRO A 177 19.22 7.89 19.70
CA PRO A 177 19.41 7.11 20.92
C PRO A 177 18.33 6.04 21.14
N THR A 178 17.09 6.30 20.70
CA THR A 178 15.98 5.36 20.74
C THR A 178 16.18 4.16 19.80
N GLN A 179 16.84 4.36 18.66
CA GLN A 179 17.19 3.29 17.72
C GLN A 179 18.22 2.34 18.35
N VAL A 180 19.26 2.89 18.99
CA VAL A 180 20.27 2.11 19.73
C VAL A 180 19.61 1.35 20.88
N TYR A 181 18.79 2.03 21.69
CA TYR A 181 18.01 1.39 22.76
C TYR A 181 17.19 0.19 22.26
N ASN A 182 16.42 0.39 21.19
CA ASN A 182 15.56 -0.64 20.60
C ASN A 182 16.37 -1.81 20.06
N TRP A 183 17.54 -1.55 19.46
CA TRP A 183 18.42 -2.61 18.98
C TRP A 183 18.89 -3.51 20.14
N PHE A 184 19.42 -2.93 21.22
CA PHE A 184 19.90 -3.71 22.38
C PHE A 184 18.75 -4.42 23.10
N ALA A 185 17.58 -3.80 23.21
CA ALA A 185 16.39 -4.44 23.76
C ALA A 185 15.98 -5.67 22.93
N ASN A 186 16.00 -5.57 21.60
CA ASN A 186 15.70 -6.68 20.69
C ASN A 186 16.81 -7.75 20.73
N TYR A 187 18.08 -7.36 20.79
CA TYR A 187 19.22 -8.25 20.88
C TYR A 187 19.09 -9.16 22.10
N ARG A 188 18.88 -8.59 23.29
CA ARG A 188 18.70 -9.36 24.53
C ARG A 188 17.48 -10.29 24.50
N ARG A 189 16.36 -9.85 23.90
CA ARG A 189 15.18 -10.72 23.73
C ARG A 189 15.47 -11.95 22.88
N ARG A 190 16.29 -11.80 21.82
CA ARG A 190 16.68 -12.92 20.95
C ARG A 190 17.64 -13.90 21.60
N GLN A 191 18.51 -13.43 22.50
CA GLN A 191 19.44 -14.30 23.23
C GLN A 191 18.75 -15.18 24.29
N LYS A 192 17.52 -14.84 24.70
CA LYS A 192 16.73 -15.59 25.69
C LYS A 192 15.74 -16.57 25.05
N SER A 193 15.60 -16.56 23.74
CA SER A 193 14.67 -17.39 22.97
C SER A 193 15.41 -18.54 22.32
#